data_AF-A0A2T0UUW0-F1
#
_entry.id   AF-A0A2T0UUW0-F1
#
_cell.length_a   1.000
_cell.length_b   1.000
_cell.length_c   1.000
_cell.angle_alpha   90.00
_cell.angle_beta   90.00
_cell.angle_gamma   90.00
#
_symmetry.space_group_name_H-M   'P 1'
#
loop_
_entity.id
_entity.type
_entity.pdbx_description
1 polymer ?
#
loop_
_entity_poly.entity_id
_entity_poly.type
_entity_poly.pdbx_seq_one_letter_code
_entity_poly.pdbx_strand_id
1 'polypeptide(L)'
;MAKVGWLVRRSDHVIITAPGAPPGTGPAVARLAEALDGFSGRKPAWFRFLDRLGYWWYLVCMVATAVLFAFFARNGLVMNLVYGFFAGITVAVVTAMVLTGIAHLQARLVGGKSAEQAKRDVAALARPGGGVAERVEAILAKDPSLEERVHRLAWQAAEIHGMERSAADDELTELWEAADPVAAAELEAELRKIRELAERMKKPKDRR
;
A
#
# COMPACT_ATOMS: atom_id res chain seq x y z
N MET A 1 18.53 7.73 -8.03
CA MET A 1 18.15 6.37 -7.59
C MET A 1 18.47 5.39 -8.70
N ALA A 2 19.30 4.39 -8.43
CA ALA A 2 19.53 3.30 -9.37
C ALA A 2 18.23 2.52 -9.55
N LYS A 3 17.85 2.22 -10.80
CA LYS A 3 16.61 1.50 -11.10
C LYS A 3 16.85 0.01 -10.91
N VAL A 4 16.53 -0.49 -9.72
CA VAL A 4 16.69 -1.91 -9.38
C VAL A 4 15.60 -2.74 -10.07
N GLY A 5 15.98 -3.59 -11.02
CA GLY A 5 15.03 -4.27 -11.92
C GLY A 5 14.06 -5.23 -11.21
N TRP A 6 14.47 -5.77 -10.07
CA TRP A 6 13.70 -6.73 -9.26
C TRP A 6 12.84 -6.08 -8.17
N LEU A 7 12.97 -4.76 -7.97
CA LEU A 7 12.17 -3.97 -7.04
C LEU A 7 11.13 -3.15 -7.83
N VAL A 8 9.89 -3.63 -7.85
CA VAL A 8 8.82 -3.02 -8.66
C VAL A 8 7.86 -2.25 -7.77
N ARG A 9 7.76 -0.94 -8.01
CA ARG A 9 6.77 -0.06 -7.37
C ARG A 9 5.47 -0.05 -8.20
N ARG A 10 4.35 -0.41 -7.58
CA ARG A 10 3.02 -0.47 -8.21
C ARG A 10 1.95 0.03 -7.25
N SER A 11 1.28 1.11 -7.64
CA SER A 11 0.36 1.83 -6.75
C SER A 11 1.10 2.22 -5.46
N ASP A 12 0.58 1.83 -4.30
CA ASP A 12 1.18 2.09 -2.99
C ASP A 12 2.04 0.93 -2.47
N HIS A 13 2.23 -0.13 -3.27
CA HIS A 13 2.97 -1.32 -2.88
C HIS A 13 4.34 -1.36 -3.54
N VAL A 14 5.35 -1.71 -2.75
CA VAL A 14 6.65 -2.15 -3.27
C VAL A 14 6.68 -3.66 -3.31
N ILE A 15 7.06 -4.24 -4.44
CA ILE A 15 7.08 -5.68 -4.68
C ILE A 15 8.49 -6.11 -5.06
N ILE A 16 8.98 -7.15 -4.41
CA ILE A 16 10.27 -7.79 -4.69
C ILE A 16 9.99 -9.01 -5.55
N THR A 17 10.69 -9.18 -6.68
CA THR A 17 10.64 -10.42 -7.48
C THR A 17 11.69 -11.42 -7.02
N ALA A 18 11.44 -12.72 -7.21
CA ALA A 18 12.37 -13.77 -6.81
C ALA A 18 13.76 -13.63 -7.49
N PRO A 19 14.86 -13.96 -6.79
CA PRO A 19 16.16 -14.15 -7.43
C PRO A 19 16.07 -15.21 -8.53
N GLY A 20 16.53 -14.86 -9.74
CA GLY A 20 16.44 -15.75 -10.91
C GLY A 20 15.02 -15.97 -11.47
N ALA A 21 14.07 -15.09 -11.15
CA ALA A 21 12.71 -15.18 -11.70
C ALA A 21 12.73 -15.25 -13.25
N PRO A 22 11.93 -16.14 -13.86
CA PRO A 22 11.91 -16.27 -15.31
C PRO A 22 11.36 -15.01 -15.98
N PRO A 23 11.72 -14.75 -17.25
CA PRO A 23 11.12 -13.67 -18.02
C PRO A 23 9.59 -13.82 -18.05
N GLY A 24 8.87 -12.72 -17.83
CA GLY A 24 7.40 -12.74 -17.73
C GLY A 24 6.84 -12.76 -16.31
N THR A 25 7.61 -12.35 -15.29
CA THR A 25 7.12 -12.18 -13.90
C THR A 25 6.14 -11.01 -13.73
N GLY A 26 6.09 -10.08 -14.68
CA GLY A 26 5.26 -8.86 -14.61
C GLY A 26 3.78 -9.09 -14.30
N PRO A 27 3.08 -10.06 -14.93
CA PRO A 27 1.72 -10.45 -14.57
C PRO A 27 1.56 -11.04 -13.16
N ALA A 28 2.60 -11.68 -12.59
CA ALA A 28 2.56 -12.15 -11.20
C ALA A 28 2.67 -10.97 -10.22
N VAL A 29 3.57 -10.02 -10.50
CA VAL A 29 3.69 -8.76 -9.76
C VAL A 29 2.38 -7.96 -9.80
N ALA A 30 1.75 -7.85 -10.97
CA ALA A 30 0.47 -7.15 -11.10
C ALA A 30 -0.64 -7.81 -10.29
N ARG A 31 -0.74 -9.16 -10.33
CA ARG A 31 -1.70 -9.92 -9.54
C ARG A 31 -1.44 -9.78 -8.03
N LEU A 32 -0.18 -9.75 -7.61
CA LEU A 32 0.17 -9.51 -6.21
C LEU A 32 -0.26 -8.12 -5.75
N ALA A 33 0.03 -7.07 -6.54
CA ALA A 33 -0.39 -5.71 -6.22
C ALA A 33 -1.91 -5.60 -6.04
N GLU A 34 -2.68 -6.18 -6.97
CA GLU A 34 -4.14 -6.21 -6.87
C GLU A 34 -4.62 -6.99 -5.64
N ALA A 35 -3.96 -8.10 -5.29
CA ALA A 35 -4.27 -8.88 -4.10
C ALA A 35 -3.92 -8.16 -2.80
N LEU A 36 -2.89 -7.31 -2.79
CA LEU A 36 -2.55 -6.43 -1.65
C LEU A 36 -3.58 -5.31 -1.49
N ASP A 37 -4.17 -4.83 -2.59
CA ASP A 37 -5.34 -3.91 -2.57
C ASP A 37 -6.65 -4.62 -2.14
N GLY A 38 -6.59 -5.90 -1.76
CA GLY A 38 -7.73 -6.70 -1.33
C GLY A 38 -8.59 -7.24 -2.47
N PHE A 39 -8.20 -7.04 -3.73
CA PHE A 39 -8.91 -7.60 -4.87
C PHE A 39 -8.48 -9.06 -5.09
N SER A 40 -9.45 -9.96 -5.20
CA SER A 40 -9.16 -11.37 -5.39
C SER A 40 -8.87 -11.77 -6.84
N GLY A 41 -8.76 -10.78 -7.72
CA GLY A 41 -8.57 -10.91 -9.16
C GLY A 41 -8.32 -9.54 -9.77
N ARG A 42 -8.33 -9.47 -11.10
CA ARG A 42 -8.00 -8.23 -11.82
C ARG A 42 -8.95 -7.09 -11.45
N LYS A 43 -8.41 -5.92 -11.11
CA LYS A 43 -9.21 -4.74 -10.78
C LYS A 43 -10.05 -4.33 -11.99
N PRO A 44 -11.39 -4.16 -11.85
CA PRO A 44 -12.24 -3.78 -12.98
C PRO A 44 -11.75 -2.50 -13.66
N ALA A 45 -11.82 -2.43 -15.00
CA ALA A 45 -11.28 -1.30 -15.76
C ALA A 45 -11.94 0.04 -15.39
N TRP A 46 -13.25 0.03 -15.16
CA TRP A 46 -14.01 1.21 -14.73
C TRP A 46 -13.58 1.67 -13.33
N PHE A 47 -13.27 0.74 -12.42
CA PHE A 47 -12.88 1.08 -11.06
C PHE A 47 -11.46 1.66 -11.00
N ARG A 48 -10.55 1.23 -11.91
CA ARG A 48 -9.23 1.86 -12.07
C ARG A 48 -9.31 3.35 -12.43
N PHE A 49 -10.35 3.76 -13.14
CA PHE A 49 -10.58 5.17 -13.43
C PHE A 49 -10.96 5.96 -12.18
N LEU A 50 -11.88 5.42 -11.36
CA LEU A 50 -12.27 6.01 -10.08
C LEU A 50 -11.10 6.08 -9.08
N ASP A 51 -10.29 5.03 -9.03
CA ASP A 51 -9.08 4.96 -8.21
C ASP A 51 -8.08 6.06 -8.59
N ARG A 52 -7.94 6.33 -9.90
CA ARG A 52 -7.11 7.43 -10.41
C ARG A 52 -7.67 8.81 -10.08
N LEU A 53 -8.99 8.95 -9.99
CA LEU A 53 -9.62 10.18 -9.52
C LEU A 53 -9.26 10.45 -8.05
N GLY A 54 -9.16 9.41 -7.22
CA GLY A 54 -8.70 9.52 -5.83
C GLY A 54 -9.41 10.65 -5.09
N TYR A 55 -8.65 11.62 -4.57
CA TYR A 55 -9.20 12.78 -3.87
C TYR A 55 -10.11 13.67 -4.73
N TRP A 56 -9.93 13.71 -6.05
CA TRP A 56 -10.80 14.50 -6.94
C TRP A 56 -12.23 13.99 -7.00
N TRP A 57 -12.49 12.73 -6.65
CA TRP A 57 -13.84 12.21 -6.54
C TRP A 57 -14.69 13.02 -5.55
N TYR A 58 -14.10 13.43 -4.42
CA TYR A 58 -14.77 14.28 -3.43
C TYR A 58 -15.18 15.61 -4.04
N LEU A 59 -14.29 16.25 -4.81
CA LEU A 59 -14.60 17.52 -5.47
C LEU A 59 -15.74 17.35 -6.48
N VAL A 60 -15.72 16.29 -7.29
CA VAL A 60 -16.78 16.01 -8.27
C VAL A 60 -18.14 15.86 -7.56
N CYS A 61 -18.20 15.08 -6.49
CA CYS A 61 -19.42 14.91 -5.69
C CYS A 61 -19.86 16.24 -5.07
N MET A 62 -18.94 17.00 -4.47
CA MET A 62 -19.21 18.31 -3.86
C MET A 62 -19.79 19.32 -4.84
N VAL A 63 -19.21 19.42 -6.04
CA VAL A 63 -19.72 20.31 -7.10
C VAL A 63 -21.09 19.84 -7.58
N ALA A 64 -21.26 18.53 -7.82
CA ALA A 64 -22.53 17.98 -8.29
C ALA A 64 -23.66 18.22 -7.28
N THR A 65 -23.42 18.00 -5.99
CA THR A 65 -24.42 18.26 -4.95
C THR A 65 -24.64 19.75 -4.70
N ALA A 66 -23.60 20.59 -4.76
CA ALA A 66 -23.75 22.05 -4.68
C ALA A 66 -24.65 22.58 -5.80
N VAL A 67 -24.42 22.14 -7.04
CA VAL A 67 -25.25 22.48 -8.20
C VAL A 67 -26.69 21.98 -7.99
N LEU A 68 -26.86 20.73 -7.57
CA LEU A 68 -28.20 20.17 -7.32
C LEU A 68 -28.96 20.98 -6.26
N PHE A 69 -28.34 21.30 -5.13
CA PHE A 69 -28.99 22.11 -4.09
C PHE A 69 -29.27 23.54 -4.57
N ALA A 70 -28.38 24.15 -5.34
CA ALA A 70 -28.59 25.50 -5.88
C ALA A 70 -29.86 25.60 -6.74
N PHE A 71 -30.16 24.56 -7.52
CA PHE A 71 -31.35 24.53 -8.40
C PHE A 71 -32.64 24.10 -7.69
N PHE A 72 -32.57 23.21 -6.70
CA PHE A 72 -33.77 22.54 -6.16
C PHE A 72 -34.17 22.98 -4.74
N ALA A 73 -33.27 23.56 -3.94
CA ALA A 73 -33.60 23.96 -2.57
C ALA A 73 -34.13 25.41 -2.50
N ARG A 74 -35.01 25.70 -1.53
CA ARG A 74 -35.69 27.01 -1.40
C ARG A 74 -35.05 27.96 -0.37
N ASN A 75 -33.90 27.62 0.19
CA ASN A 75 -33.32 28.32 1.36
C ASN A 75 -32.38 29.48 1.00
N GLY A 76 -32.41 29.95 -0.26
CA GLY A 76 -31.50 30.97 -0.79
C GLY A 76 -30.20 30.37 -1.36
N LEU A 77 -29.67 30.99 -2.42
CA LEU A 77 -28.57 30.44 -3.23
C LEU A 77 -27.32 30.10 -2.40
N VAL A 78 -26.86 31.01 -1.54
CA VAL A 78 -25.65 30.82 -0.73
C VAL A 78 -25.82 29.66 0.25
N MET A 79 -26.95 29.59 0.95
CA MET A 79 -27.21 28.53 1.93
C MET A 79 -27.35 27.16 1.24
N ASN A 80 -27.99 27.13 0.06
CA ASN A 80 -28.09 25.93 -0.76
C ASN A 80 -26.72 25.42 -1.19
N LEU A 81 -25.81 26.31 -1.62
CA LEU A 81 -24.45 25.93 -1.98
C LEU A 81 -23.70 25.33 -0.80
N VAL A 82 -23.77 25.96 0.38
CA VAL A 82 -23.13 25.45 1.61
C VAL A 82 -23.66 24.06 1.96
N TYR A 83 -24.97 23.86 1.98
CA TYR A 83 -25.56 22.53 2.25
C TYR A 83 -25.15 21.50 1.20
N GLY A 84 -25.14 21.89 -0.07
CA GLY A 84 -24.71 21.01 -1.15
C GLY A 84 -23.25 20.61 -1.01
N PHE A 85 -22.34 21.50 -0.62
CA PHE A 85 -20.94 21.15 -0.35
C PHE A 85 -20.81 20.10 0.77
N PHE A 86 -21.47 20.31 1.92
CA PHE A 86 -21.41 19.34 3.02
C PHE A 86 -22.07 18.00 2.68
N ALA A 87 -23.24 18.04 2.04
CA ALA A 87 -23.91 16.83 1.56
C ALA A 87 -23.04 16.07 0.55
N GLY A 88 -22.28 16.80 -0.27
CA GLY A 88 -21.34 16.23 -1.25
C GLY A 88 -20.24 15.39 -0.62
N ILE A 89 -19.72 15.79 0.54
CA ILE A 89 -18.74 15.00 1.29
C ILE A 89 -19.37 13.66 1.72
N THR A 90 -20.56 13.70 2.30
CA THR A 90 -21.28 12.49 2.71
C THR A 90 -21.57 11.57 1.52
N VAL A 91 -22.06 12.15 0.41
CA VAL A 91 -22.33 11.41 -0.83
C VAL A 91 -21.05 10.79 -1.39
N ALA A 92 -19.93 11.52 -1.40
CA ALA A 92 -18.65 11.00 -1.87
C ALA A 92 -18.19 9.77 -1.07
N VAL A 93 -18.27 9.83 0.26
CA VAL A 93 -17.89 8.71 1.14
C VAL A 93 -18.79 7.49 0.89
N VAL A 94 -20.11 7.68 0.90
CA VAL A 94 -21.06 6.58 0.71
C VAL A 94 -20.91 5.95 -0.67
N THR A 95 -20.83 6.76 -1.73
CA THR A 95 -20.66 6.26 -3.09
C THR A 95 -19.31 5.55 -3.28
N ALA A 96 -18.22 6.07 -2.73
CA ALA A 96 -16.92 5.42 -2.79
C ALA A 96 -16.92 4.05 -2.09
N MET A 97 -17.57 3.93 -0.93
CA MET A 97 -17.73 2.64 -0.23
C MET A 97 -18.54 1.64 -1.07
N VAL A 98 -19.67 2.07 -1.63
CA VAL A 98 -20.54 1.21 -2.47
C VAL A 98 -19.80 0.76 -3.72
N LEU A 99 -19.14 1.68 -4.44
CA LEU A 99 -18.41 1.38 -5.67
C LEU A 99 -17.23 0.44 -5.41
N THR A 100 -16.48 0.66 -4.32
CA THR A 100 -15.42 -0.26 -3.90
C THR A 100 -15.97 -1.65 -3.60
N GLY A 101 -17.09 -1.74 -2.87
CA GLY A 101 -17.77 -3.00 -2.59
C GLY A 101 -18.20 -3.75 -3.86
N ILE A 102 -18.80 -3.04 -4.83
CA ILE A 102 -19.16 -3.60 -6.14
C ILE A 102 -17.92 -4.09 -6.88
N ALA A 103 -16.82 -3.33 -6.86
CA ALA A 103 -15.60 -3.70 -7.54
C ALA A 103 -14.97 -4.98 -6.93
N HIS A 104 -14.96 -5.12 -5.60
CA HIS A 104 -14.52 -6.35 -4.94
C HIS A 104 -15.43 -7.53 -5.28
N LEU A 105 -16.75 -7.34 -5.28
CA LEU A 105 -17.69 -8.40 -5.64
C LEU A 105 -17.48 -8.86 -7.08
N GLN A 106 -17.34 -7.92 -8.02
CA GLN A 106 -17.06 -8.23 -9.42
C GLN A 106 -15.72 -8.96 -9.58
N ALA A 107 -14.65 -8.49 -8.91
CA ALA A 107 -13.35 -9.16 -8.94
C ALA A 107 -13.42 -10.59 -8.37
N ARG A 108 -14.23 -10.81 -7.34
CA ARG A 108 -14.48 -12.13 -6.76
C ARG A 108 -15.25 -13.05 -7.70
N LEU A 109 -16.31 -12.55 -8.34
CA LEU A 109 -17.11 -13.31 -9.29
C LEU A 109 -16.31 -13.72 -10.53
N VAL A 110 -15.44 -12.83 -11.03
CA VAL A 110 -14.61 -13.11 -12.20
C VAL A 110 -13.38 -13.95 -11.86
N GLY A 111 -12.75 -13.70 -10.71
CA GLY A 111 -11.50 -14.35 -10.32
C GLY A 111 -11.67 -15.73 -9.69
N GLY A 112 -12.83 -16.04 -9.10
CA GLY A 112 -13.14 -17.34 -8.48
C GLY A 112 -12.29 -17.72 -7.25
N LYS A 113 -11.22 -16.98 -6.96
CA LYS A 113 -10.28 -17.19 -5.85
C LYS A 113 -10.43 -16.09 -4.80
N SER A 114 -9.84 -16.29 -3.63
CA SER A 114 -9.66 -15.24 -2.62
C SER A 114 -8.36 -14.46 -2.86
N ALA A 115 -8.26 -13.23 -2.33
CA ALA A 115 -7.02 -12.45 -2.39
C ALA A 115 -5.85 -13.19 -1.73
N GLU A 116 -6.09 -13.89 -0.62
CA GLU A 116 -5.07 -14.72 0.03
C GLU A 116 -4.58 -15.88 -0.85
N GLN A 117 -5.48 -16.51 -1.60
CA GLN A 117 -5.08 -17.54 -2.53
C GLN A 117 -4.28 -16.98 -3.71
N ALA A 118 -4.67 -15.80 -4.21
CA ALA A 118 -3.89 -15.10 -5.23
C ALA A 118 -2.48 -14.73 -4.74
N LYS A 119 -2.33 -14.30 -3.47
CA LYS A 119 -1.01 -14.05 -2.84
C LYS A 119 -0.18 -15.32 -2.76
N ARG A 120 -0.77 -16.45 -2.34
CA ARG A 120 -0.08 -17.75 -2.27
C ARG A 120 0.38 -18.23 -3.64
N ASP A 121 -0.47 -18.09 -4.66
CA ASP A 121 -0.17 -18.52 -6.03
C ASP A 121 1.03 -17.79 -6.64
N VAL A 122 1.32 -16.56 -6.18
CA VAL A 122 2.44 -15.73 -6.69
C VAL A 122 3.63 -15.63 -5.73
N ALA A 123 3.53 -16.17 -4.51
CA ALA A 123 4.53 -16.01 -3.44
C ALA A 123 5.93 -16.56 -3.80
N ALA A 124 6.01 -17.50 -4.74
CA ALA A 124 7.27 -18.04 -5.25
C ALA A 124 7.97 -17.10 -6.26
N LEU A 125 7.24 -16.16 -6.86
CA LEU A 125 7.72 -15.27 -7.91
C LEU A 125 7.81 -13.81 -7.48
N ALA A 126 6.91 -13.38 -6.60
CA ALA A 126 6.82 -12.02 -6.11
C ALA A 126 6.37 -12.00 -4.64
N ARG A 127 6.95 -11.09 -3.84
CA ARG A 127 6.64 -10.88 -2.42
C ARG A 127 6.46 -9.40 -2.13
N PRO A 128 5.61 -9.02 -1.16
CA PRO A 128 5.53 -7.63 -0.70
C PRO A 128 6.87 -7.22 -0.07
N GLY A 129 7.43 -6.10 -0.51
CA GLY A 129 8.68 -5.57 0.01
C GLY A 129 8.52 -4.80 1.33
N GLY A 130 7.40 -4.11 1.53
CA GLY A 130 7.16 -3.31 2.73
C GLY A 130 8.36 -2.39 3.06
N GLY A 131 8.74 -2.34 4.34
CA GLY A 131 9.90 -1.56 4.82
C GLY A 131 11.29 -2.12 4.43
N VAL A 132 11.37 -3.24 3.71
CA VAL A 132 12.65 -3.75 3.17
C VAL A 132 13.12 -2.89 1.99
N ALA A 133 12.18 -2.32 1.22
CA ALA A 133 12.48 -1.58 -0.01
C ALA A 133 13.37 -0.36 0.22
N GLU A 134 13.08 0.44 1.25
CA GLU A 134 13.84 1.66 1.56
C GLU A 134 15.27 1.33 1.99
N ARG A 135 15.44 0.29 2.82
CA ARG A 135 16.75 -0.22 3.25
C ARG A 135 17.59 -0.70 2.07
N VAL A 136 16.99 -1.48 1.18
CA VAL A 136 17.63 -1.95 -0.07
C VAL A 136 18.08 -0.79 -0.94
N GLU A 137 17.23 0.20 -1.17
CA GLU A 137 17.56 1.35 -2.02
C GLU A 137 18.72 2.17 -1.44
N ALA A 138 18.78 2.34 -0.11
CA ALA A 138 19.89 3.01 0.56
C ALA A 138 21.21 2.23 0.47
N ILE A 139 21.17 0.90 0.68
CA ILE A 139 22.36 0.04 0.54
C ILE A 139 22.92 0.11 -0.88
N LEU A 140 22.07 -0.07 -1.91
CA LEU A 140 22.49 -0.08 -3.31
C LEU A 140 22.85 1.30 -3.85
N ALA A 141 22.35 2.38 -3.24
CA ALA A 141 22.81 3.73 -3.56
C ALA A 141 24.26 3.96 -3.12
N LYS A 142 24.70 3.33 -2.01
CA LYS A 142 26.08 3.41 -1.52
C LYS A 142 27.02 2.42 -2.21
N ASP A 143 26.59 1.17 -2.35
CA ASP A 143 27.39 0.11 -2.95
C ASP A 143 26.56 -0.76 -3.92
N PRO A 144 26.55 -0.41 -5.22
CA PRO A 144 25.85 -1.20 -6.25
C PRO A 144 26.41 -2.61 -6.44
N SER A 145 27.66 -2.87 -6.02
CA SER A 145 28.29 -4.19 -6.21
C SER A 145 27.62 -5.28 -5.36
N LEU A 146 26.88 -4.88 -4.33
CA LEU A 146 26.15 -5.78 -3.43
C LEU A 146 24.78 -6.24 -3.97
N GLU A 147 24.40 -5.84 -5.20
CA GLU A 147 23.05 -6.08 -5.75
C GLU A 147 22.55 -7.53 -5.59
N GLU A 148 23.36 -8.51 -5.98
CA GLU A 148 22.96 -9.92 -5.91
C GLU A 148 22.73 -10.41 -4.46
N ARG A 149 23.62 -10.01 -3.54
CA ARG A 149 23.51 -10.36 -2.11
C ARG A 149 22.30 -9.71 -1.49
N VAL A 150 22.13 -8.40 -1.70
CA VAL A 150 21.00 -7.63 -1.18
C VAL A 150 19.68 -8.15 -1.75
N HIS A 151 19.64 -8.55 -3.02
CA HIS A 151 18.45 -9.16 -3.62
C HIS A 151 18.03 -10.44 -2.91
N ARG A 152 18.98 -11.35 -2.64
CA ARG A 152 18.70 -12.59 -1.89
C ARG A 152 18.20 -12.31 -0.47
N LEU A 153 18.89 -11.44 0.27
CA LEU A 153 18.51 -11.06 1.63
C LEU A 153 17.12 -10.41 1.67
N ALA A 154 16.85 -9.48 0.76
CA ALA A 154 15.55 -8.82 0.65
C ALA A 154 14.43 -9.81 0.35
N TRP A 155 14.69 -10.80 -0.51
CA TRP A 155 13.74 -11.86 -0.81
C TRP A 155 13.45 -12.76 0.39
N GLN A 156 14.48 -13.17 1.14
CA GLN A 156 14.36 -13.98 2.36
C GLN A 156 13.67 -13.22 3.49
N ALA A 157 14.02 -11.95 3.72
CA ALA A 157 13.43 -11.08 4.73
C ALA A 157 11.93 -10.81 4.46
N ALA A 158 11.54 -10.77 3.18
CA ALA A 158 10.15 -10.61 2.76
C ALA A 158 9.29 -11.88 2.90
N GLU A 159 9.85 -13.00 3.36
CA GLU A 159 9.10 -14.25 3.56
C GLU A 159 8.19 -14.18 4.79
N ILE A 160 6.94 -14.62 4.69
CA ILE A 160 5.98 -14.48 5.81
C ILE A 160 6.24 -15.54 6.91
N HIS A 161 6.81 -16.71 6.57
CA HIS A 161 7.01 -17.84 7.48
C HIS A 161 8.36 -18.59 7.33
N GLY A 162 9.36 -17.96 6.71
CA GLY A 162 10.67 -18.58 6.50
C GLY A 162 11.49 -18.63 7.79
N MET A 163 12.16 -19.76 8.05
CA MET A 163 13.08 -19.89 9.20
C MET A 163 14.27 -18.91 9.11
N GLU A 164 14.71 -18.60 7.89
CA GLU A 164 15.84 -17.70 7.63
C GLU A 164 15.44 -16.21 7.63
N ARG A 165 14.15 -15.90 7.78
CA ARG A 165 13.64 -14.53 7.64
C ARG A 165 14.29 -13.56 8.62
N SER A 166 14.41 -13.94 9.89
CA SER A 166 15.02 -13.07 10.92
C SER A 166 16.48 -12.80 10.62
N ALA A 167 17.25 -13.85 10.35
CA ALA A 167 18.68 -13.71 10.06
C ALA A 167 18.92 -12.84 8.81
N ALA A 168 18.11 -12.99 7.76
CA ALA A 168 18.20 -12.16 6.58
C ALA A 168 17.80 -10.69 6.83
N ASP A 169 16.79 -10.45 7.67
CA ASP A 169 16.36 -9.09 8.05
C ASP A 169 17.40 -8.41 8.95
N ASP A 170 18.04 -9.15 9.85
CA ASP A 170 19.13 -8.69 10.71
C ASP A 170 20.35 -8.31 9.87
N GLU A 171 20.80 -9.19 8.97
CA GLU A 171 21.93 -8.91 8.06
C GLU A 171 21.63 -7.72 7.13
N LEU A 172 20.39 -7.61 6.62
CA LEU A 172 19.97 -6.46 5.82
C LEU A 172 19.96 -5.16 6.63
N THR A 173 19.62 -5.24 7.92
CA THR A 173 19.66 -4.09 8.84
C THR A 173 21.10 -3.66 9.11
N GLU A 174 22.02 -4.60 9.37
CA GLU A 174 23.45 -4.28 9.55
C GLU A 174 24.04 -3.59 8.30
N LEU A 175 23.74 -4.10 7.11
CA LEU A 175 24.16 -3.48 5.85
C LEU A 175 23.57 -2.08 5.68
N TRP A 176 22.31 -1.90 6.06
CA TRP A 176 21.63 -0.61 5.98
C TRP A 176 22.18 0.40 6.98
N GLU A 177 22.42 0.02 8.23
CA GLU A 177 23.06 0.88 9.25
C GLU A 177 24.46 1.31 8.82
N ALA A 178 25.23 0.39 8.22
CA ALA A 178 26.52 0.70 7.65
C ALA A 178 26.38 1.64 6.44
N ALA A 179 25.29 1.57 5.68
CA ALA A 179 25.06 2.39 4.50
C ALA A 179 24.59 3.81 4.84
N ASP A 180 23.57 3.92 5.69
CA ASP A 180 22.89 5.14 6.10
C ASP A 180 22.67 5.17 7.63
N PRO A 181 23.71 5.55 8.40
CA PRO A 181 23.63 5.58 9.86
C PRO A 181 22.68 6.66 10.39
N VAL A 182 22.39 7.69 9.59
CA VAL A 182 21.48 8.77 10.00
C VAL A 182 20.04 8.27 9.95
N ALA A 183 19.62 7.67 8.84
CA ALA A 183 18.28 7.09 8.73
C ALA A 183 18.06 5.96 9.75
N ALA A 184 19.09 5.17 10.05
CA ALA A 184 19.04 4.17 11.11
C ALA A 184 18.79 4.77 12.49
N ALA A 185 19.51 5.83 12.86
CA ALA A 185 19.30 6.51 14.14
C ALA A 185 17.91 7.15 14.24
N GLU A 186 17.38 7.69 13.14
CA GLU A 186 16.01 8.23 13.08
C GLU A 186 14.95 7.14 13.31
N LEU A 187 15.09 5.99 12.64
CA LEU A 187 14.18 4.85 12.82
C LEU A 187 14.24 4.31 14.26
N GLU A 188 15.42 4.19 14.85
CA GLU A 188 15.55 3.75 16.25
C GLU A 188 14.87 4.72 17.22
N ALA A 189 15.02 6.03 16.99
CA ALA A 189 14.34 7.05 17.78
C ALA A 189 12.82 6.99 17.63
N GLU A 190 12.30 6.71 16.43
CA GLU A 190 10.88 6.51 16.19
C GLU A 190 10.35 5.24 16.88
N LEU A 191 11.06 4.11 16.76
CA LEU A 191 10.70 2.86 17.43
C LEU A 191 10.68 3.01 18.96
N ARG A 192 11.62 3.78 19.52
CA ARG A 192 11.63 4.12 20.95
C ARG A 192 10.38 4.89 21.36
N LYS A 193 9.99 5.92 20.60
CA LYS A 193 8.75 6.69 20.84
C LYS A 193 7.51 5.80 20.76
N ILE A 194 7.44 4.90 19.78
CA ILE A 194 6.32 3.96 19.62
C ILE A 194 6.23 3.01 20.82
N ARG A 195 7.36 2.46 21.29
CA ARG A 195 7.41 1.60 22.49
C ARG A 195 6.93 2.36 23.74
N GLU A 196 7.39 3.59 23.94
CA GLU A 196 6.94 4.42 25.07
C GLU A 196 5.43 4.71 25.03
N LEU A 197 4.88 4.99 23.84
CA LEU A 197 3.43 5.18 23.66
C LEU A 197 2.65 3.89 23.95
N ALA A 198 3.14 2.75 23.46
CA ALA A 198 2.52 1.45 23.70
C ALA A 198 2.52 1.09 25.21
N GLU A 199 3.61 1.35 25.92
CA GLU A 199 3.70 1.16 27.37
C GLU A 199 2.75 2.09 28.14
N ARG A 200 2.63 3.37 27.72
CA ARG A 200 1.68 4.32 28.31
C ARG A 200 0.23 3.88 28.13
N MET A 201 -0.13 3.29 26.98
CA MET A 201 -1.47 2.76 26.73
C MET A 201 -1.74 1.44 27.47
N LYS A 202 -0.71 0.62 27.70
CA LYS A 202 -0.84 -0.67 28.41
C LYS A 202 -0.99 -0.50 29.91
N LYS A 203 -0.49 0.60 30.51
CA LYS A 203 -0.79 0.94 31.90
C LYS A 203 -2.30 1.20 32.00
N PRO A 204 -3.08 0.33 32.67
CA PRO A 204 -4.52 0.53 32.79
C PRO A 204 -4.76 1.89 33.41
N LYS A 205 -5.81 2.56 32.95
CA LYS A 205 -6.32 3.80 33.51
C LYS A 205 -6.95 3.52 34.88
N ASP A 206 -6.27 2.79 35.75
CA ASP A 206 -6.61 2.57 37.15
C ASP A 206 -6.26 3.85 37.90
N ARG A 207 -7.18 4.82 37.82
CA ARG A 207 -7.40 5.94 38.75
C ARG A 207 -8.49 6.82 38.17
N ARG A 208 -9.75 6.43 38.37
CA ARG A 208 -10.83 7.27 38.91
C ARG A 208 -12.15 6.51 38.91
#